data_AF-A0A512AM73-F1
#
_entry.id   AF-A0A512AM73-F1
#
_cell.length_a   1.000
_cell.length_b   1.000
_cell.length_c   1.000
_cell.angle_alpha   90.00
_cell.angle_beta   90.00
_cell.angle_gamma   90.00
#
_symmetry.space_group_name_H-M   'P 1'
#
loop_
_entity.id
_entity.type
_entity.pdbx_description
1 polymer ?
#
loop_
_entity_poly.entity_id
_entity_poly.type
_entity_poly.pdbx_seq_one_letter_code
_entity_poly.pdbx_strand_id
1 'polypeptide(L)'
;MVKQGWAALLALPMLAACQPAEAPQPVDPARFDRFFLWAGVPPPPAVAQARELYILGGEIRRGGPVRLVAMRAGVPHVAQAKVWLTVRTERLDWDARVWGDVRTMLARWRGAGNRLEGLQIDFDAATPGLDRYRTFLEQVRRELPPGTRLSITGLLDWSANGDPAELARLSGLVDEVVIQTYQGRTTIPGYAAWFAHIDTLPFTHKIALVEGGEWTAPAALARDRRFAGYVVFLLAPPNARPPSPAGRDPRRP
;
A
#
# COMPACT_ATOMS: atom_id res chain seq x y z
N MET A 1 -39.51 71.81 -9.79
CA MET A 1 -39.96 70.64 -9.01
C MET A 1 -39.43 69.38 -9.69
N VAL A 2 -38.62 68.62 -8.95
CA VAL A 2 -37.94 67.38 -9.35
C VAL A 2 -38.95 66.24 -9.47
N LYS A 3 -38.83 65.36 -10.48
CA LYS A 3 -39.19 63.94 -10.36
C LYS A 3 -38.22 63.05 -11.13
N GLN A 4 -37.52 62.22 -10.36
CA GLN A 4 -36.61 61.15 -10.76
C GLN A 4 -37.41 59.96 -11.31
N GLY A 5 -36.94 59.35 -12.41
CA GLY A 5 -37.41 58.05 -12.91
C GLY A 5 -36.37 56.97 -12.60
N TRP A 6 -36.79 55.93 -11.88
CA TRP A 6 -35.93 54.87 -11.34
C TRP A 6 -35.47 53.87 -12.41
N ALA A 7 -34.17 53.55 -12.40
CA ALA A 7 -33.62 52.42 -13.14
C ALA A 7 -33.79 51.13 -12.32
N ALA A 8 -34.52 50.16 -12.86
CA ALA A 8 -34.65 48.84 -12.27
C ALA A 8 -33.43 47.97 -12.63
N LEU A 9 -32.53 47.74 -11.66
CA LEU A 9 -31.52 46.69 -11.76
C LEU A 9 -32.18 45.33 -11.56
N LEU A 10 -32.20 44.51 -12.61
CA LEU A 10 -32.48 43.08 -12.54
C LEU A 10 -31.28 42.36 -11.90
N ALA A 11 -31.40 42.03 -10.62
CA ALA A 11 -30.46 41.16 -9.94
C ALA A 11 -30.69 39.70 -10.37
N LEU A 12 -29.77 39.14 -11.16
CA LEU A 12 -29.71 37.69 -11.41
C LEU A 12 -29.23 36.97 -10.14
N PRO A 13 -29.98 36.01 -9.57
CA PRO A 13 -29.49 35.20 -8.47
C PRO A 13 -28.41 34.25 -9.00
N MET A 14 -27.16 34.44 -8.57
CA MET A 14 -26.11 33.43 -8.75
C MET A 14 -26.45 32.23 -7.86
N LEU A 15 -27.04 31.19 -8.47
CA LEU A 15 -27.14 29.88 -7.84
C LEU A 15 -25.72 29.32 -7.69
N ALA A 16 -25.13 29.53 -6.52
CA ALA A 16 -23.96 28.78 -6.08
C ALA A 16 -24.35 27.30 -6.04
N ALA A 17 -23.90 26.55 -7.05
CA ALA A 17 -24.04 25.10 -7.07
C ALA A 17 -23.16 24.51 -5.95
N CYS A 18 -23.74 24.32 -4.77
CA CYS A 18 -23.20 23.38 -3.79
C CYS A 18 -23.29 21.98 -4.41
N GLN A 19 -22.24 21.55 -5.11
CA GLN A 19 -22.13 20.13 -5.47
C GLN A 19 -22.06 19.34 -4.15
N PRO A 20 -23.01 18.42 -3.89
CA PRO A 20 -22.94 17.57 -2.71
C PRO A 20 -21.63 16.77 -2.77
N ALA A 21 -20.93 16.69 -1.65
CA ALA A 21 -19.75 15.85 -1.53
C ALA A 21 -20.12 14.41 -1.92
N GLU A 22 -19.31 13.80 -2.81
CA GLU A 22 -19.56 12.45 -3.32
C GLU A 22 -19.60 11.46 -2.15
N ALA A 23 -20.70 10.71 -2.05
CA ALA A 23 -20.86 9.72 -0.99
C ALA A 23 -19.79 8.63 -1.11
N PRO A 24 -19.27 8.09 0.01
CA PRO A 24 -18.39 6.93 -0.03
C PRO A 24 -19.02 5.78 -0.82
N GLN A 25 -18.21 5.14 -1.65
CA GLN A 25 -18.61 3.98 -2.44
C GLN A 25 -17.72 2.79 -2.10
N PRO A 26 -18.26 1.56 -2.13
CA PRO A 26 -17.45 0.35 -2.04
C PRO A 26 -16.39 0.32 -3.13
N VAL A 27 -15.15 0.00 -2.74
CA VAL A 27 -14.03 -0.20 -3.66
C VAL A 27 -14.27 -1.46 -4.50
N ASP A 28 -14.65 -1.26 -5.75
CA ASP A 28 -14.75 -2.30 -6.77
C ASP A 28 -13.38 -2.49 -7.47
N PRO A 29 -12.72 -3.66 -7.35
CA PRO A 29 -11.45 -3.95 -8.02
C PRO A 29 -11.46 -3.72 -9.52
N ALA A 30 -12.61 -3.81 -10.20
CA ALA A 30 -12.71 -3.60 -11.65
C ALA A 30 -12.41 -2.15 -12.08
N ARG A 31 -12.43 -1.19 -11.13
CA ARG A 31 -12.13 0.23 -11.37
C ARG A 31 -10.65 0.58 -11.21
N PHE A 32 -9.81 -0.40 -10.86
CA PHE A 32 -8.40 -0.20 -10.54
C PHE A 32 -7.50 -1.15 -11.33
N ASP A 33 -6.20 -0.84 -11.38
CA ASP A 33 -5.22 -1.57 -12.19
C ASP A 33 -3.96 -1.96 -11.40
N ARG A 34 -3.95 -1.78 -10.07
CA ARG A 34 -2.86 -2.18 -9.19
C ARG A 34 -3.40 -2.92 -7.99
N PHE A 35 -2.77 -4.04 -7.64
CA PHE A 35 -3.32 -4.93 -6.63
C PHE A 35 -2.26 -5.50 -5.70
N PHE A 36 -2.64 -5.66 -4.44
CA PHE A 36 -1.98 -6.53 -3.49
C PHE A 36 -2.56 -7.95 -3.61
N LEU A 37 -1.69 -8.96 -3.76
CA LEU A 37 -2.05 -10.37 -3.90
C LEU A 37 -1.47 -11.22 -2.77
N TRP A 38 -2.32 -11.51 -1.78
CA TRP A 38 -1.94 -12.28 -0.59
C TRP A 38 -2.02 -13.78 -0.86
N ALA A 39 -1.33 -14.56 -0.02
CA ALA A 39 -1.37 -16.02 -0.11
C ALA A 39 -2.79 -16.53 0.14
N GLY A 40 -3.25 -17.45 -0.71
CA GLY A 40 -4.59 -18.05 -0.61
C GLY A 40 -5.73 -17.19 -1.14
N VAL A 41 -5.48 -15.96 -1.61
CA VAL A 41 -6.50 -15.12 -2.25
C VAL A 41 -6.47 -15.40 -3.77
N PRO A 42 -7.56 -15.93 -4.36
CA PRO A 42 -7.64 -16.11 -5.80
C PRO A 42 -7.72 -14.73 -6.49
N PRO A 43 -6.94 -14.47 -7.55
CA PRO A 43 -7.00 -13.19 -8.25
C PRO A 43 -8.35 -13.05 -8.98
N PRO A 44 -9.11 -11.95 -8.78
CA PRO A 44 -10.32 -11.69 -9.54
C PRO A 44 -10.00 -11.36 -11.00
N PRO A 45 -10.99 -11.36 -11.92
CA PRO A 45 -10.78 -11.07 -13.33
C PRO A 45 -10.04 -9.75 -13.62
N ALA A 46 -10.25 -8.73 -12.78
CA ALA A 46 -9.56 -7.43 -12.90
C ALA A 46 -8.02 -7.55 -12.89
N VAL A 47 -7.46 -8.54 -12.21
CA VAL A 47 -6.00 -8.78 -12.14
C VAL A 47 -5.41 -9.14 -13.50
N ALA A 48 -6.20 -9.68 -14.43
CA ALA A 48 -5.73 -10.00 -15.78
C ALA A 48 -5.26 -8.76 -16.55
N GLN A 49 -5.78 -7.57 -16.20
CA GLN A 49 -5.43 -6.28 -16.82
C GLN A 49 -4.55 -5.41 -15.91
N ALA A 50 -4.04 -5.97 -14.81
CA ALA A 50 -3.22 -5.21 -13.87
C ALA A 50 -1.95 -4.67 -14.53
N ARG A 51 -1.62 -3.40 -14.21
CA ARG A 51 -0.35 -2.78 -14.57
C ARG A 51 0.75 -3.07 -13.56
N GLU A 52 0.37 -3.28 -12.30
CA GLU A 52 1.31 -3.44 -11.19
C GLU A 52 0.74 -4.38 -10.11
N LEU A 53 1.55 -5.32 -9.65
CA LEU A 53 1.17 -6.29 -8.63
C LEU A 53 2.18 -6.31 -7.49
N TYR A 54 1.67 -6.22 -6.27
CA TYR A 54 2.41 -6.41 -5.04
C TYR A 54 2.07 -7.79 -4.50
N ILE A 55 3.01 -8.72 -4.64
CA ILE A 55 2.70 -10.13 -4.44
C ILE A 55 3.43 -10.60 -3.18
N LEU A 56 2.66 -11.05 -2.17
CA LEU A 56 3.23 -11.64 -0.97
C LEU A 56 4.02 -12.90 -1.33
N GLY A 57 5.34 -12.84 -1.15
CA GLY A 57 6.25 -13.97 -1.38
C GLY A 57 6.80 -14.57 -0.10
N GLY A 58 6.91 -13.79 0.98
CA GLY A 58 7.43 -14.27 2.25
C GLY A 58 6.94 -13.50 3.47
N GLU A 59 7.03 -14.16 4.62
CA GLU A 59 6.70 -13.61 5.94
C GLU A 59 7.82 -13.85 6.94
N ILE A 60 8.09 -12.87 7.79
CA ILE A 60 8.96 -13.01 8.97
C ILE A 60 8.15 -12.62 10.20
N ARG A 61 7.80 -13.63 10.98
CA ARG A 61 6.85 -13.50 12.10
C ARG A 61 7.52 -13.14 13.41
N ARG A 62 6.75 -12.56 14.32
CA ARG A 62 7.15 -12.30 15.70
C ARG A 62 7.29 -13.63 16.45
N GLY A 63 8.25 -13.68 17.37
CA GLY A 63 8.46 -14.82 18.26
C GLY A 63 9.23 -15.97 17.61
N GLY A 64 9.98 -16.71 18.43
CA GLY A 64 10.83 -17.80 17.99
C GLY A 64 12.02 -17.35 17.11
N PRO A 65 12.67 -18.31 16.42
CA PRO A 65 13.83 -18.03 15.57
C PRO A 65 13.47 -17.12 14.39
N VAL A 66 14.35 -16.16 14.09
CA VAL A 66 14.24 -15.31 12.90
C VAL A 66 14.33 -16.21 11.66
N ARG A 67 13.29 -16.19 10.81
CA ARG A 67 13.28 -16.96 9.56
C ARG A 67 12.31 -16.36 8.56
N LEU A 68 12.70 -16.39 7.29
CA LEU A 68 11.80 -16.12 6.18
C LEU A 68 10.96 -17.38 5.90
N VAL A 69 9.65 -17.25 5.99
CA VAL A 69 8.71 -18.31 5.60
C VAL A 69 8.18 -17.98 4.21
N ALA A 70 8.40 -18.88 3.25
CA ALA A 70 7.84 -18.72 1.90
C ALA A 70 6.32 -18.85 1.93
N MET A 71 5.62 -17.87 1.35
CA MET A 71 4.15 -17.79 1.34
C MET A 71 3.52 -18.39 0.07
N ARG A 72 4.34 -18.97 -0.81
CA ARG A 72 3.91 -19.57 -2.06
C ARG A 72 4.66 -20.87 -2.31
N ALA A 73 3.97 -21.84 -2.90
CA ALA A 73 4.58 -23.10 -3.33
C ALA A 73 5.56 -22.91 -4.50
N GLY A 74 5.40 -21.85 -5.28
CA GLY A 74 6.26 -21.50 -6.42
C GLY A 74 6.20 -20.01 -6.75
N VAL A 75 7.10 -19.58 -7.65
CA VAL A 75 7.12 -18.21 -8.15
C VAL A 75 6.01 -18.05 -9.19
N PRO A 76 5.06 -17.10 -9.01
CA PRO A 76 4.07 -16.82 -10.04
C PRO A 76 4.75 -16.28 -11.30
N HIS A 77 4.22 -16.63 -12.47
CA HIS A 77 4.63 -16.03 -13.74
C HIS A 77 3.64 -14.93 -14.10
N VAL A 78 4.15 -13.69 -14.21
CA VAL A 78 3.39 -12.48 -14.48
C VAL A 78 4.08 -11.72 -15.61
N ALA A 79 3.56 -11.87 -16.83
CA ALA A 79 4.15 -11.25 -18.02
C ALA A 79 3.62 -9.82 -18.25
N GLN A 80 2.37 -9.56 -17.88
CA GLN A 80 1.63 -8.35 -18.24
C GLN A 80 1.88 -7.16 -17.30
N ALA A 81 2.22 -7.42 -16.04
CA ALA A 81 2.32 -6.41 -15.00
C ALA A 81 3.75 -6.23 -14.48
N LYS A 82 4.04 -5.04 -13.96
CA LYS A 82 5.16 -4.83 -13.04
C LYS A 82 4.92 -5.63 -11.76
N VAL A 83 5.97 -6.16 -11.16
CA VAL A 83 5.87 -6.98 -9.95
C VAL A 83 6.76 -6.42 -8.85
N TRP A 84 6.18 -6.26 -7.67
CA TRP A 84 6.90 -6.11 -6.42
C TRP A 84 6.81 -7.42 -5.65
N LEU A 85 7.97 -7.91 -5.19
CA LEU A 85 8.02 -9.01 -4.23
C LEU A 85 7.76 -8.42 -2.83
N THR A 86 6.61 -8.72 -2.24
CA THR A 86 6.29 -8.25 -0.89
C THR A 86 6.78 -9.26 0.15
N VAL A 87 7.56 -8.78 1.11
CA VAL A 87 7.90 -9.49 2.34
C VAL A 87 7.22 -8.78 3.50
N ARG A 88 6.26 -9.46 4.11
CA ARG A 88 5.63 -8.97 5.35
C ARG A 88 6.49 -9.32 6.54
N THR A 89 6.68 -8.38 7.43
CA THR A 89 7.48 -8.63 8.63
C THR A 89 6.82 -8.07 9.87
N GLU A 90 7.04 -8.73 11.01
CA GLU A 90 6.55 -8.30 12.32
C GLU A 90 7.71 -7.98 13.28
N ARG A 91 8.95 -8.00 12.77
CA ARG A 91 10.20 -7.76 13.50
C ARG A 91 11.28 -7.22 12.55
N LEU A 92 12.19 -6.40 13.07
CA LEU A 92 13.19 -5.68 12.26
C LEU A 92 14.63 -6.20 12.44
N ASP A 93 14.84 -7.20 13.29
CA ASP A 93 16.13 -7.81 13.61
C ASP A 93 16.46 -8.98 12.67
N TRP A 94 16.48 -8.71 11.37
CA TRP A 94 16.82 -9.73 10.36
C TRP A 94 18.31 -10.07 10.45
N ASP A 95 18.62 -11.37 10.48
CA ASP A 95 19.99 -11.87 10.53
C ASP A 95 20.55 -12.18 9.13
N ALA A 96 21.85 -12.52 9.07
CA ALA A 96 22.53 -12.83 7.81
C ALA A 96 21.86 -13.96 7.01
N ARG A 97 21.20 -14.91 7.70
CA ARG A 97 20.48 -16.00 7.05
C ARG A 97 19.23 -15.47 6.36
N VAL A 98 18.42 -14.67 7.05
CA VAL A 98 17.24 -14.03 6.46
C VAL A 98 17.61 -13.14 5.27
N TRP A 99 18.68 -12.36 5.37
CA TRP A 99 19.16 -11.57 4.23
C TRP A 99 19.54 -12.44 3.03
N GLY A 100 20.23 -13.56 3.27
CA GLY A 100 20.54 -14.55 2.24
C GLY A 100 19.30 -15.18 1.59
N ASP A 101 18.29 -15.50 2.41
CA ASP A 101 17.03 -16.08 1.94
C ASP A 101 16.24 -15.07 1.08
N VAL A 102 16.19 -13.79 1.48
CA VAL A 102 15.53 -12.72 0.71
C VAL A 102 16.23 -12.49 -0.62
N ARG A 103 17.57 -12.43 -0.64
CA ARG A 103 18.34 -12.33 -1.90
C ARG A 103 18.08 -13.51 -2.82
N THR A 104 18.03 -14.72 -2.27
CA THR A 104 17.73 -15.94 -3.03
C THR A 104 16.32 -15.89 -3.61
N MET A 105 15.34 -15.40 -2.85
CA MET A 105 13.96 -15.24 -3.33
C MET A 105 13.88 -14.21 -4.46
N LEU A 106 14.50 -13.03 -4.31
CA LEU A 106 14.58 -12.02 -5.36
C LEU A 106 15.22 -12.58 -6.64
N ALA A 107 16.33 -13.31 -6.53
CA ALA A 107 17.00 -13.93 -7.66
C ALA A 107 16.11 -14.95 -8.39
N ARG A 108 15.38 -15.79 -7.64
CA ARG A 108 14.41 -16.74 -8.23
C ARG A 108 13.28 -16.02 -8.97
N TRP A 109 12.77 -14.92 -8.41
CA TRP A 109 11.69 -14.15 -9.04
C TRP A 109 12.14 -13.45 -10.32
N ARG A 110 13.37 -12.94 -10.36
CA ARG A 110 13.99 -12.42 -11.59
C ARG A 110 14.21 -13.52 -12.62
N GLY A 111 14.77 -14.65 -12.19
CA GLY A 111 15.07 -15.78 -13.07
C GLY A 111 13.82 -16.42 -13.70
N ALA A 112 12.64 -16.24 -13.09
CA ALA A 112 11.37 -16.70 -13.63
C ALA A 112 10.80 -15.81 -14.78
N GLY A 113 11.53 -14.77 -15.20
CA GLY A 113 11.14 -13.89 -16.30
C GLY A 113 10.08 -12.84 -15.93
N ASN A 114 9.78 -12.66 -14.65
CA ASN A 114 8.88 -11.62 -14.19
C ASN A 114 9.49 -10.23 -14.40
N ARG A 115 8.64 -9.23 -14.68
CA ARG A 115 9.02 -7.80 -14.65
C ARG A 115 9.15 -7.31 -13.20
N LEU A 116 10.11 -7.87 -12.47
CA LEU A 116 10.34 -7.56 -11.06
C LEU A 116 10.98 -6.18 -10.90
N GLU A 117 10.23 -5.22 -10.35
CA GLU A 117 10.70 -3.87 -10.01
C GLU A 117 11.59 -3.90 -8.77
N GLY A 118 11.19 -4.64 -7.74
CA GLY A 118 11.92 -4.62 -6.48
C GLY A 118 11.29 -5.40 -5.34
N LEU A 119 11.76 -5.08 -4.14
CA LEU A 119 11.24 -5.58 -2.89
C LEU A 119 10.27 -4.57 -2.30
N GLN A 120 9.13 -5.04 -1.79
CA GLN A 120 8.31 -4.27 -0.87
C GLN A 120 8.46 -4.84 0.54
N ILE A 121 8.69 -3.97 1.52
CA ILE A 121 8.56 -4.32 2.93
C ILE A 121 7.17 -3.94 3.40
N ASP A 122 6.39 -4.92 3.84
CA ASP A 122 5.12 -4.69 4.53
C ASP A 122 5.35 -4.75 6.05
N PHE A 123 5.34 -3.58 6.70
CA PHE A 123 5.57 -3.42 8.14
C PHE A 123 4.77 -2.24 8.69
N ASP A 124 3.96 -2.50 9.72
CA ASP A 124 3.16 -1.48 10.39
C ASP A 124 4.02 -0.65 11.37
N ALA A 125 4.89 0.20 10.82
CA ALA A 125 5.70 1.12 11.60
C ALA A 125 4.82 2.26 12.16
N ALA A 126 4.56 2.23 13.47
CA ALA A 126 3.94 3.35 14.17
C ALA A 126 4.84 4.59 14.11
N THR A 127 4.24 5.79 14.08
CA THR A 127 4.97 7.06 14.01
C THR A 127 6.12 7.20 15.04
N PRO A 128 5.96 6.82 16.33
CA PRO A 128 7.05 6.88 17.31
C PRO A 128 8.23 5.92 17.05
N GLY A 129 8.12 4.98 16.11
CA GLY A 129 9.14 3.97 15.78
C GLY A 129 9.81 4.17 14.41
N LEU A 130 9.61 5.32 13.77
CA LEU A 130 10.15 5.62 12.43
C LEU A 130 11.68 5.62 12.39
N ASP A 131 12.36 5.98 13.46
CA ASP A 131 13.82 5.99 13.59
C ASP A 131 14.40 4.56 13.51
N ARG A 132 13.79 3.61 14.23
CA ARG A 132 14.14 2.20 14.20
C ARG A 132 13.83 1.60 12.84
N TYR A 133 12.70 2.00 12.25
CA TYR A 133 12.32 1.54 10.91
C TYR A 133 13.27 2.08 9.84
N ARG A 134 13.67 3.35 9.90
CA ARG A 134 14.71 3.94 9.04
C ARG A 134 16.02 3.17 9.12
N THR A 135 16.49 2.89 10.33
CA THR A 135 17.74 2.12 10.55
C THR A 135 17.66 0.73 9.91
N PHE A 136 16.50 0.09 9.99
CA PHE A 136 16.25 -1.17 9.29
C PHE A 136 16.26 -0.98 7.76
N LEU A 137 15.60 0.03 7.21
CA LEU A 137 15.59 0.29 5.77
C LEU A 137 16.97 0.64 5.20
N GLU A 138 17.84 1.28 5.98
CA GLU A 138 19.25 1.47 5.63
C GLU A 138 19.99 0.14 5.48
N GLN A 139 19.68 -0.84 6.34
CA GLN A 139 20.21 -2.20 6.20
C GLN A 139 19.62 -2.88 4.96
N VAL A 140 18.30 -2.77 4.73
CA VAL A 140 17.66 -3.29 3.51
C VAL A 140 18.37 -2.76 2.26
N ARG A 141 18.64 -1.44 2.18
CA ARG A 141 19.36 -0.87 1.03
C ARG A 141 20.76 -1.40 0.84
N ARG A 142 21.48 -1.71 1.92
CA ARG A 142 22.81 -2.34 1.87
C ARG A 142 22.76 -3.79 1.40
N GLU A 143 21.72 -4.52 1.79
CA GLU A 143 21.57 -5.96 1.50
C GLU A 143 20.89 -6.25 0.15
N LEU A 144 20.17 -5.28 -0.42
CA LEU A 144 19.49 -5.42 -1.69
C LEU A 144 20.49 -5.53 -2.86
N PRO A 145 20.28 -6.47 -3.80
CA PRO A 145 21.10 -6.53 -5.01
C PRO A 145 21.03 -5.21 -5.80
N PRO A 146 22.10 -4.81 -6.51
CA PRO A 146 22.08 -3.62 -7.37
C PRO A 146 20.91 -3.62 -8.36
N GLY A 147 20.32 -2.44 -8.59
CA GLY A 147 19.15 -2.28 -9.46
C GLY A 147 17.82 -2.79 -8.87
N THR A 148 17.78 -3.20 -7.60
CA THR A 148 16.53 -3.53 -6.90
C THR A 148 15.92 -2.28 -6.28
N ARG A 149 14.70 -1.94 -6.68
CA ARG A 149 13.94 -0.85 -6.06
C ARG A 149 13.38 -1.28 -4.70
N LEU A 150 13.06 -0.32 -3.84
CA LEU A 150 12.48 -0.55 -2.52
C LEU A 150 11.16 0.21 -2.36
N SER A 151 10.08 -0.54 -2.22
CA SER A 151 8.76 -0.05 -1.80
C SER A 151 8.56 -0.37 -0.33
N ILE A 152 7.76 0.42 0.37
CA ILE A 152 7.31 0.11 1.73
C ILE A 152 5.82 0.34 1.87
N THR A 153 5.16 -0.36 2.79
CA THR A 153 3.86 0.10 3.29
C THR A 153 4.08 1.19 4.35
N GLY A 154 3.17 2.16 4.40
CA GLY A 154 3.15 3.22 5.40
C GLY A 154 1.78 3.29 6.06
N LEU A 155 1.74 3.68 7.33
CA LEU A 155 0.48 3.92 8.02
C LEU A 155 -0.05 5.31 7.67
N LEU A 156 -1.39 5.46 7.67
CA LEU A 156 -2.04 6.73 7.36
C LEU A 156 -1.68 7.83 8.37
N ASP A 157 -1.26 7.49 9.59
CA ASP A 157 -0.93 8.48 10.61
C ASP A 157 0.33 9.30 10.30
N TRP A 158 1.21 8.81 9.43
CA TRP A 158 2.43 9.52 9.05
C TRP A 158 2.14 10.86 8.36
N SER A 159 1.05 10.97 7.60
CA SER A 159 0.69 12.20 6.88
C SER A 159 0.22 13.32 7.80
N ALA A 160 -0.22 13.00 9.02
CA ALA A 160 -0.67 14.00 9.99
C ALA A 160 0.32 14.19 11.14
N ASN A 161 1.01 13.13 11.57
CA ASN A 161 1.78 13.13 12.81
C ASN A 161 3.28 12.80 12.61
N GLY A 162 3.70 12.41 11.42
CA GLY A 162 5.08 12.05 11.16
C GLY A 162 6.02 13.25 11.28
N ASP A 163 7.17 13.06 11.92
CA ASP A 163 8.22 14.08 11.95
C ASP A 163 8.73 14.33 10.51
N PRO A 164 8.58 15.55 9.95
CA PRO A 164 9.02 15.87 8.60
C PRO A 164 10.50 15.54 8.33
N ALA A 165 11.37 15.70 9.34
CA ALA A 165 12.79 15.38 9.20
C ALA A 165 13.03 13.87 9.06
N GLU A 166 12.35 13.04 9.86
CA GLU A 166 12.45 11.58 9.73
C GLU A 166 11.79 11.08 8.43
N LEU A 167 10.65 11.64 8.03
CA LEU A 167 10.02 11.31 6.74
C LEU A 167 10.91 11.68 5.54
N ALA A 168 11.63 12.81 5.61
CA ALA A 168 12.58 13.20 4.57
C ALA A 168 13.76 12.22 4.48
N ARG A 169 14.27 11.74 5.61
CA ARG A 169 15.31 10.69 5.63
C ARG A 169 14.81 9.38 5.03
N LEU A 170 13.58 8.99 5.35
CA LEU A 170 12.94 7.81 4.75
C LEU A 170 12.79 7.95 3.24
N SER A 171 12.41 9.13 2.73
CA SER A 171 12.31 9.41 1.29
C SER A 171 13.63 9.13 0.55
N GLY A 172 14.78 9.45 1.16
CA GLY A 172 16.09 9.11 0.58
C GLY A 172 16.40 7.61 0.52
N LEU A 173 15.63 6.77 1.22
CA LEU A 173 15.82 5.32 1.30
C LEU A 173 14.79 4.54 0.50
N VAL A 174 13.69 5.11 0.01
CA VAL A 174 12.62 4.34 -0.64
C VAL A 174 12.30 4.90 -2.03
N ASP A 175 11.94 4.02 -2.95
CA ASP A 175 11.49 4.40 -4.28
C ASP A 175 10.02 4.82 -4.28
N GLU A 176 9.22 4.26 -3.37
CA GLU A 176 7.82 4.59 -3.17
C GLU A 176 7.30 4.12 -1.80
N VAL A 177 6.20 4.73 -1.36
CA VAL A 177 5.43 4.33 -0.18
C VAL A 177 3.99 4.02 -0.58
N VAL A 178 3.43 2.93 -0.08
CA VAL A 178 2.01 2.61 -0.26
C VAL A 178 1.29 2.79 1.07
N ILE A 179 0.52 3.87 1.20
CA ILE A 179 -0.11 4.30 2.46
C ILE A 179 -1.41 3.53 2.67
N GLN A 180 -1.53 2.80 3.77
CA GLN A 180 -2.67 1.97 4.07
C GLN A 180 -3.80 2.76 4.73
N THR A 181 -5.00 2.75 4.13
CA THR A 181 -6.18 3.48 4.65
C THR A 181 -7.25 2.55 5.24
N TYR A 182 -6.89 1.33 5.58
CA TYR A 182 -7.81 0.31 6.08
C TYR A 182 -7.24 -0.44 7.28
N GLN A 183 -8.13 -1.02 8.07
CA GLN A 183 -7.79 -1.99 9.10
C GLN A 183 -8.64 -3.24 8.87
N GLY A 184 -7.97 -4.38 8.62
CA GLY A 184 -8.67 -5.62 8.27
C GLY A 184 -9.43 -5.48 6.94
N ARG A 185 -10.77 -5.51 7.01
CA ARG A 185 -11.65 -5.50 5.83
C ARG A 185 -12.37 -4.15 5.63
N THR A 186 -12.04 -3.13 6.42
CA THR A 186 -12.78 -1.87 6.46
C THR A 186 -11.85 -0.68 6.31
N THR A 187 -12.25 0.30 5.50
CA THR A 187 -11.60 1.62 5.46
C THR A 187 -11.63 2.27 6.85
N ILE A 188 -10.54 2.93 7.24
CA ILE A 188 -10.43 3.63 8.52
C ILE A 188 -11.46 4.77 8.57
N PRO A 189 -12.36 4.82 9.56
CA PRO A 189 -13.31 5.92 9.69
C PRO A 189 -12.61 7.28 9.82
N GLY A 190 -13.15 8.30 9.15
CA GLY A 190 -12.57 9.65 9.20
C GLY A 190 -11.22 9.79 8.49
N TYR A 191 -10.81 8.81 7.67
CA TYR A 191 -9.52 8.84 6.94
C TYR A 191 -9.27 10.18 6.23
N ALA A 192 -10.32 10.84 5.70
CA ALA A 192 -10.20 12.08 4.94
C ALA A 192 -9.49 13.20 5.71
N ALA A 193 -9.61 13.26 7.04
CA ALA A 193 -8.92 14.25 7.87
C ALA A 193 -7.38 14.11 7.79
N TRP A 194 -6.89 12.89 7.62
CA TRP A 194 -5.46 12.57 7.53
C TRP A 194 -4.85 12.99 6.18
N PHE A 195 -5.69 13.24 5.17
CA PHE A 195 -5.23 13.70 3.86
C PHE A 195 -5.04 15.21 3.77
N ALA A 196 -5.34 15.97 4.84
CA ALA A 196 -5.20 17.42 4.84
C ALA A 196 -3.78 17.90 4.46
N HIS A 197 -2.77 17.10 4.80
CA HIS A 197 -1.35 17.39 4.55
C HIS A 197 -0.63 16.29 3.76
N ILE A 198 -1.37 15.47 3.00
CA ILE A 198 -0.79 14.37 2.22
C ILE A 198 0.26 14.87 1.21
N ASP A 199 0.04 16.06 0.65
CA ASP A 199 0.90 16.74 -0.31
C ASP A 199 2.24 17.22 0.27
N THR A 200 2.37 17.20 1.60
CA THR A 200 3.62 17.49 2.31
C THR A 200 4.54 16.29 2.39
N LEU A 201 4.04 15.07 2.18
CA LEU A 201 4.86 13.86 2.27
C LEU A 201 5.99 13.90 1.24
N PRO A 202 7.26 13.66 1.64
CA PRO A 202 8.42 13.93 0.79
C PRO A 202 8.71 12.84 -0.25
N PHE A 203 7.85 11.83 -0.39
CA PHE A 203 8.08 10.66 -1.24
C PHE A 203 6.92 10.44 -2.23
N THR A 204 7.24 9.82 -3.36
CA THR A 204 6.22 9.27 -4.28
C THR A 204 5.40 8.24 -3.52
N HIS A 205 4.08 8.38 -3.54
CA HIS A 205 3.21 7.48 -2.80
C HIS A 205 1.97 7.06 -3.56
N LYS A 206 1.48 5.89 -3.19
CA LYS A 206 0.18 5.36 -3.61
C LYS A 206 -0.70 5.18 -2.39
N ILE A 207 -2.01 5.13 -2.61
CA ILE A 207 -2.98 4.92 -1.54
C ILE A 207 -3.54 3.50 -1.63
N ALA A 208 -3.34 2.73 -0.57
CA ALA A 208 -3.89 1.37 -0.46
C ALA A 208 -5.36 1.43 -0.03
N LEU A 209 -6.23 0.87 -0.84
CA LEU A 209 -7.64 0.69 -0.57
C LEU A 209 -7.91 -0.79 -0.28
N VAL A 210 -8.94 -1.10 0.50
CA VAL A 210 -9.36 -2.50 0.69
C VAL A 210 -10.59 -2.80 -0.18
N GLU A 211 -10.61 -3.95 -0.84
CA GLU A 211 -11.76 -4.41 -1.61
C GLU A 211 -13.05 -4.36 -0.79
N GLY A 212 -14.10 -3.73 -1.35
CA GLY A 212 -15.38 -3.52 -0.69
C GLY A 212 -15.38 -2.50 0.45
N GLY A 213 -14.23 -1.89 0.79
CA GLY A 213 -14.16 -0.79 1.74
C GLY A 213 -14.78 0.48 1.15
N GLU A 214 -15.41 1.28 2.00
CA GLU A 214 -16.01 2.56 1.60
C GLU A 214 -14.92 3.60 1.31
N TRP A 215 -14.94 4.21 0.12
CA TRP A 215 -13.94 5.19 -0.30
C TRP A 215 -14.53 6.31 -1.16
N THR A 216 -14.17 7.54 -0.80
CA THR A 216 -14.23 8.76 -1.63
C THR A 216 -12.83 9.38 -1.66
N ALA A 217 -12.32 9.69 -2.84
CA ALA A 217 -11.01 10.32 -2.97
C ALA A 217 -10.98 11.72 -2.33
N PRO A 218 -10.10 12.00 -1.34
CA PRO A 218 -9.94 13.35 -0.80
C PRO A 218 -9.43 14.32 -1.86
N ALA A 219 -9.99 15.53 -1.90
CA ALA A 219 -9.63 16.54 -2.91
C ALA A 219 -8.14 16.92 -2.91
N ALA A 220 -7.45 16.78 -1.77
CA ALA A 220 -6.02 17.02 -1.66
C ALA A 220 -5.18 16.14 -2.60
N LEU A 221 -5.60 14.88 -2.83
CA LEU A 221 -4.88 13.95 -3.72
C LEU A 221 -4.82 14.45 -5.17
N ALA A 222 -5.84 15.18 -5.63
CA ALA A 222 -5.86 15.71 -7.00
C ALA A 222 -4.79 16.78 -7.24
N ARG A 223 -4.30 17.43 -6.19
CA ARG A 223 -3.25 18.46 -6.26
C ARG A 223 -1.86 17.93 -5.96
N ASP A 224 -1.77 16.71 -5.42
CA ASP A 224 -0.53 16.12 -4.99
C ASP A 224 0.26 15.55 -6.18
N ARG A 225 1.41 16.18 -6.48
CA ARG A 225 2.27 15.76 -7.59
C ARG A 225 3.03 14.47 -7.32
N ARG A 226 3.11 14.02 -6.07
CA ARG A 226 3.78 12.78 -5.67
C ARG A 226 2.80 11.62 -5.57
N PHE A 227 1.50 11.88 -5.68
CA PHE A 227 0.47 10.85 -5.72
C PHE A 227 0.55 10.06 -7.04
N ALA A 228 0.77 8.74 -6.91
CA ALA A 228 1.03 7.81 -8.02
C ALA A 228 -0.11 6.80 -8.24
N GLY A 229 -1.29 7.04 -7.68
CA GLY A 229 -2.50 6.24 -7.87
C GLY A 229 -2.85 5.34 -6.69
N TYR A 230 -3.80 4.44 -6.92
CA TYR A 230 -4.36 3.54 -5.90
C TYR A 230 -3.83 2.11 -6.05
N VAL A 231 -3.79 1.37 -4.95
CA VAL A 231 -3.52 -0.08 -4.93
C VAL A 231 -4.62 -0.77 -4.14
N VAL A 232 -5.30 -1.76 -4.72
CA VAL A 232 -6.40 -2.45 -4.03
C VAL A 232 -5.89 -3.72 -3.34
N PHE A 233 -6.15 -3.81 -2.05
CA PHE A 233 -5.98 -5.01 -1.25
C PHE A 233 -7.14 -5.97 -1.47
N LEU A 234 -6.85 -7.04 -2.19
CA LEU A 234 -7.82 -8.06 -2.55
C LEU A 234 -8.08 -8.99 -1.37
N LEU A 235 -9.35 -9.22 -1.09
CA LEU A 235 -9.78 -10.05 0.02
C LEU A 235 -10.13 -11.45 -0.45
N ALA A 236 -9.88 -12.44 0.40
CA ALA A 236 -10.45 -13.76 0.18
C ALA A 236 -11.98 -13.66 0.16
N PRO A 237 -12.66 -14.47 -0.68
CA PRO A 237 -14.11 -14.60 -0.64
C PRO A 237 -14.56 -14.90 0.80
N PRO A 238 -15.71 -14.37 1.26
CA PRO A 238 -16.17 -14.53 2.65
C PRO A 238 -16.22 -15.98 3.16
N ASN A 239 -16.31 -16.96 2.24
CA ASN A 239 -16.40 -18.39 2.53
C ASN A 239 -15.11 -19.18 2.25
N ALA A 240 -13.98 -18.51 2.01
CA ALA A 240 -12.71 -19.19 1.85
C ALA A 240 -12.31 -19.86 3.19
N ARG A 241 -12.17 -21.20 3.18
CA ARG A 241 -11.64 -21.93 4.33
C ARG A 241 -10.25 -21.37 4.67
N PRO A 242 -9.93 -21.11 5.95
CA PRO A 242 -8.58 -20.73 6.32
C PRO A 242 -7.60 -21.83 5.87
N PRO A 243 -6.38 -21.48 5.43
CA PRO A 243 -5.38 -22.47 5.10
C PRO A 243 -5.17 -23.37 6.32
N SER A 244 -5.32 -24.68 6.10
CA SER A 244 -5.16 -25.68 7.15
C SER A 244 -3.78 -25.49 7.79
N PRO A 245 -3.66 -25.40 9.13
CA PRO A 245 -2.36 -25.47 9.77
C PRO A 245 -1.72 -26.78 9.32
N ALA A 246 -0.55 -26.69 8.70
CA ALA A 246 0.21 -27.87 8.28
C ALA A 246 0.31 -28.85 9.45
N GLY A 247 0.11 -30.13 9.13
CA GLY A 247 -0.35 -31.15 10.05
C GLY A 247 0.49 -31.33 11.32
N ARG A 248 -0.20 -31.30 12.46
CA ARG A 248 0.10 -32.27 13.51
C ARG A 248 -0.55 -33.58 13.09
N ASP A 249 0.26 -34.52 12.61
CA ASP A 249 -0.10 -35.93 12.63
C ASP A 249 -0.15 -36.38 14.09
N PRO A 250 -1.30 -36.78 14.66
CA PRO A 250 -1.39 -37.27 16.04
C PRO A 250 -0.85 -38.71 16.19
N ARG A 251 -0.28 -39.32 15.14
CA ARG A 251 0.10 -40.74 15.12
C ARG A 251 1.58 -41.01 14.87
N ARG A 252 2.47 -40.22 15.47
CA ARG A 252 3.85 -40.68 15.72
C ARG A 252 4.22 -40.45 17.18
N PRO A 253 4.67 -41.50 17.89
CA PRO A 253 5.02 -41.43 19.31
C PRO A 253 6.19 -40.48 19.57
#